data_AF-A0A8J7CQ42-F1
#
_entry.id   AF-A0A8J7CQ42-F1
#
_cell.length_a   1.000
_cell.length_b   1.000
_cell.length_c   1.000
_cell.angle_alpha   90.00
_cell.angle_beta   90.00
_cell.angle_gamma   90.00
#
_symmetry.space_group_name_H-M   'P 1'
#
loop_
_entity.id
_entity.type
_entity.pdbx_description
1 polymer ?
#
loop_
_entity_poly.entity_id
_entity_poly.type
_entity_poly.pdbx_seq_one_letter_code
_entity_poly.pdbx_strand_id
1 'polypeptide(L)'
;MKIGWKSLSRIVLGIGATLCLGCARPDIVEPQTVSIVDVVQRGDSDVFSLSPEQYQALDEDLPIGVFDSGIGGLTVLNAIVTIDRFNNVTHEPGPDGHPDFE
;
A
#
# COMPACT_ATOMS: atom_id res chain seq x y z
N MET A 1 15.13 -24.08 -65.77
CA MET A 1 15.03 -23.93 -64.30
C MET A 1 13.64 -24.41 -63.86
N LYS A 2 13.51 -25.66 -63.41
CA LYS A 2 12.23 -26.26 -62.97
C LYS A 2 12.27 -26.39 -61.45
N ILE A 3 11.63 -25.46 -60.75
CA ILE A 3 11.50 -25.54 -59.29
C ILE A 3 10.49 -26.65 -59.00
N GLY A 4 10.98 -27.73 -58.39
CA GLY A 4 10.17 -28.92 -58.10
C GLY A 4 9.10 -28.63 -57.06
N TRP A 5 7.89 -29.12 -57.30
CA TRP A 5 6.71 -29.03 -56.41
C TRP A 5 7.01 -29.47 -54.95
N LYS A 6 7.95 -30.41 -54.77
CA LYS A 6 8.42 -30.86 -53.46
C LYS A 6 9.19 -29.78 -52.67
N SER A 7 9.86 -28.84 -53.35
CA SER A 7 10.54 -27.70 -52.71
C SER A 7 9.56 -26.58 -52.33
N LEU A 8 8.48 -26.38 -53.10
CA LEU A 8 7.42 -25.43 -52.73
C LEU A 8 6.65 -25.90 -51.48
N SER A 9 6.36 -27.20 -51.39
CA SER A 9 5.65 -27.79 -50.25
C SER A 9 6.40 -27.67 -48.92
N ARG A 10 7.75 -27.71 -48.94
CA ARG A 10 8.57 -27.54 -47.74
C ARG A 10 8.67 -26.08 -47.28
N ILE A 11 8.63 -25.13 -48.20
CA ILE A 11 8.68 -23.70 -47.88
C ILE A 11 7.33 -23.23 -47.30
N VAL A 12 6.21 -23.69 -47.84
CA VAL A 12 4.87 -23.36 -47.31
C VAL A 12 4.64 -23.96 -45.92
N LEU A 13 5.16 -25.16 -45.65
CA LEU A 13 5.04 -25.80 -44.33
C LEU A 13 5.95 -25.17 -43.28
N GLY A 14 7.07 -24.56 -43.68
CA GLY A 14 7.98 -23.86 -42.77
C GLY A 14 7.46 -22.49 -42.30
N ILE A 15 6.79 -21.74 -43.18
CA ILE A 15 6.28 -20.39 -42.86
C ILE A 15 4.97 -20.47 -42.04
N GLY A 16 4.13 -21.48 -42.26
CA GLY A 16 2.89 -21.67 -41.50
C GLY A 16 3.10 -22.01 -40.02
N ALA A 17 4.23 -22.63 -39.67
CA ALA A 17 4.55 -22.99 -38.29
C ALA A 17 5.09 -21.80 -37.46
N THR A 18 5.64 -20.76 -38.10
CA THR A 18 6.22 -19.61 -37.40
C THR A 18 5.15 -18.56 -37.02
N LEU A 19 4.00 -18.54 -37.70
CA LEU A 19 2.94 -17.53 -37.45
C LEU A 19 2.01 -17.85 -36.27
N CYS A 20 2.06 -19.06 -35.69
CA CYS A 20 1.12 -19.47 -34.62
C CYS A 20 1.68 -19.34 -33.18
N LEU A 21 2.89 -18.79 -32.99
CA LEU A 21 3.54 -18.69 -31.67
C LEU A 21 3.49 -17.29 -31.04
N GLY A 22 2.83 -16.32 -31.69
CA GLY A 22 2.89 -14.90 -31.33
C GLY A 22 1.79 -14.35 -30.41
N CYS A 23 1.10 -15.18 -29.63
CA CYS A 23 0.16 -14.69 -28.62
C CYS A 23 0.63 -15.11 -27.21
N ALA A 24 1.63 -14.39 -26.67
CA ALA A 24 1.82 -14.37 -25.23
C ALA A 24 0.58 -13.70 -24.62
N ARG A 25 -0.17 -14.46 -23.81
CA ARG A 25 -1.33 -13.95 -23.07
C ARG A 25 -0.83 -12.88 -22.09
N PRO A 26 -1.58 -11.79 -21.83
CA PRO A 26 -1.26 -10.96 -20.68
C PRO A 26 -1.33 -11.88 -19.45
N ASP A 27 -0.21 -11.99 -18.72
CA ASP A 27 -0.21 -12.67 -17.44
C ASP A 27 -1.25 -11.97 -16.57
N ILE A 28 -2.32 -12.68 -16.24
CA ILE A 28 -3.24 -12.23 -15.21
C ILE A 28 -2.40 -12.29 -13.93
N VAL A 29 -1.91 -11.14 -13.48
CA VAL A 29 -1.24 -11.02 -12.18
C VAL A 29 -2.30 -11.33 -11.14
N GLU A 30 -2.30 -12.58 -10.68
CA GLU A 30 -3.13 -13.01 -9.57
C GLU A 30 -2.75 -12.14 -8.36
N PRO A 31 -3.71 -11.45 -7.71
CA PRO A 31 -3.40 -10.56 -6.61
C PRO A 31 -2.72 -11.38 -5.51
N GLN A 32 -1.42 -11.13 -5.30
CA GLN A 32 -0.68 -11.82 -4.28
C GLN A 32 -1.18 -11.35 -2.90
N THR A 33 -1.88 -12.24 -2.20
CA THR A 33 -2.23 -12.03 -0.80
C THR A 33 -0.97 -12.17 0.04
N VAL A 34 -0.31 -11.04 0.30
CA VAL A 34 0.84 -11.00 1.20
C VAL A 34 0.34 -10.78 2.62
N SER A 35 0.83 -11.58 3.58
CA SER A 35 0.56 -11.38 4.99
C SER A 35 1.09 -10.02 5.45
N ILE A 36 0.25 -9.22 6.09
CA ILE A 36 0.66 -7.93 6.68
C ILE A 36 1.79 -8.16 7.70
N VAL A 37 1.73 -9.25 8.47
CA VAL A 37 2.78 -9.60 9.44
C VAL A 37 4.12 -9.80 8.73
N ASP A 38 4.13 -10.50 7.60
CA ASP A 38 5.37 -10.77 6.86
C ASP A 38 5.92 -9.50 6.19
N VAL A 39 5.04 -8.59 5.78
CA VAL A 39 5.43 -7.28 5.23
C VAL A 39 6.06 -6.41 6.32
N VAL A 40 5.44 -6.36 7.50
CA VAL A 40 5.96 -5.59 8.65
C VAL A 40 7.29 -6.18 9.15
N GLN A 41 7.39 -7.50 9.28
CA GLN A 41 8.61 -8.16 9.77
C GLN A 41 9.81 -7.95 8.84
N ARG A 42 9.57 -7.85 7.53
CA ARG A 42 10.64 -7.56 6.56
C ARG A 42 11.06 -6.09 6.53
N GLY A 43 10.28 -5.20 7.14
CA GLY A 43 10.48 -3.76 7.03
C GLY A 43 10.11 -3.19 5.65
N ASP A 44 9.36 -3.96 4.84
CA ASP A 44 9.00 -3.60 3.46
C ASP A 44 7.69 -2.77 3.38
N SER A 45 7.35 -2.00 4.42
CA SER A 45 6.13 -1.17 4.41
C SER A 45 6.30 0.17 5.12
N ASP A 46 6.24 1.24 4.33
CA ASP A 46 6.12 2.61 4.82
C ASP A 46 4.75 2.89 5.48
N VAL A 47 3.77 2.00 5.31
CA VAL A 47 2.40 2.18 5.83
C VAL A 47 2.27 1.65 7.27
N PHE A 48 3.03 0.62 7.61
CA PHE A 48 2.93 -0.09 8.89
C PHE A 48 4.21 0.00 9.73
N SER A 49 5.18 0.79 9.30
CA SER A 49 6.40 1.07 10.05
C SER A 49 6.63 2.57 10.13
N LEU A 50 7.18 3.02 11.27
CA LEU A 50 7.62 4.38 11.47
C LEU A 50 9.14 4.35 11.59
N SER A 51 9.83 5.16 10.79
CA SER A 51 11.27 5.37 10.93
C SER A 51 11.48 6.62 11.79
N PRO A 52 12.04 6.51 13.00
CA PRO A 52 12.31 7.66 13.87
C PRO A 52 13.20 8.71 13.19
N GLU A 53 14.03 8.30 12.24
CA GLU A 53 14.88 9.18 11.44
C GLU A 53 14.09 10.15 10.54
N GLN A 54 12.82 9.83 10.23
CA GLN A 54 11.89 10.70 9.51
C GLN A 54 11.26 11.77 10.42
N TYR A 55 11.28 11.58 11.74
CA TYR A 55 10.62 12.44 12.74
C TYR A 55 11.64 13.02 13.73
N GLN A 56 12.63 13.76 13.20
CA GLN A 56 13.84 14.18 13.92
C GLN A 56 13.59 15.19 15.04
N ALA A 57 12.44 15.87 15.04
CA ALA A 57 12.00 16.76 16.10
C ALA A 57 10.58 16.39 16.49
N LEU A 58 10.32 16.35 17.81
CA LEU A 58 8.96 16.32 18.32
C LEU A 58 8.35 17.69 18.01
N ASP A 59 7.48 17.71 17.02
CA ASP A 59 6.72 18.88 16.57
C ASP A 59 5.26 18.70 17.00
N GLU A 60 4.58 19.81 17.31
CA GLU A 60 3.16 19.84 17.63
C GLU A 60 2.29 19.46 16.42
N ASP A 61 2.82 19.61 15.20
CA ASP A 61 2.17 19.20 13.96
C ASP A 61 2.20 17.67 13.71
N LEU A 62 2.86 16.88 14.56
CA LEU A 62 2.94 15.44 14.38
C LEU A 62 1.61 14.75 14.69
N PRO A 63 1.17 13.79 13.84
CA PRO A 63 -0.08 13.08 14.07
C PRO A 63 0.01 12.13 15.26
N ILE A 64 -1.10 11.99 15.98
CA ILE A 64 -1.27 10.98 17.03
C ILE A 64 -1.73 9.67 16.40
N GLY A 65 -0.89 8.62 16.47
CA GLY A 65 -1.26 7.27 16.01
C GLY A 65 -2.13 6.54 17.04
N VAL A 66 -3.30 6.04 16.60
CA VAL A 66 -4.20 5.20 17.42
C VAL A 66 -4.28 3.81 16.79
N PHE A 67 -3.83 2.77 17.53
CA PHE A 67 -3.84 1.39 17.07
C PHE A 67 -4.75 0.53 17.96
N ASP A 68 -5.70 -0.17 17.34
CA ASP A 68 -6.58 -1.16 17.97
C ASP A 68 -6.78 -2.34 17.01
N SER A 69 -7.17 -3.48 17.58
CA SER A 69 -7.48 -4.71 16.85
C SER A 69 -8.75 -4.63 16.00
N GLY A 70 -9.60 -3.61 16.19
CA GLY A 70 -10.86 -3.45 15.45
C GLY A 70 -11.47 -2.05 15.55
N ILE A 71 -12.79 -1.97 15.46
CA ILE A 71 -13.53 -0.69 15.47
C ILE A 71 -13.63 -0.06 16.87
N GLY A 72 -13.29 -0.79 17.93
CA GLY A 72 -13.32 -0.29 19.31
C GLY A 72 -12.41 0.92 19.52
N GLY A 73 -11.30 0.97 18.77
CA GLY A 73 -10.36 2.08 18.72
C GLY A 73 -10.99 3.40 18.29
N LEU A 74 -12.13 3.38 17.57
CA LEU A 74 -12.85 4.62 17.24
C LEU A 74 -13.43 5.30 18.48
N THR A 75 -13.78 4.55 19.52
CA THR A 75 -14.21 5.12 20.80
C THR A 75 -13.06 5.83 21.51
N VAL A 76 -11.86 5.25 21.44
CA VAL A 76 -10.64 5.87 21.99
C VAL A 76 -10.27 7.11 21.18
N LEU A 77 -10.30 7.02 19.85
CA LEU A 77 -10.09 8.16 18.97
C LEU A 77 -11.10 9.28 19.25
N ASN A 78 -12.39 8.94 19.39
CA ASN A 78 -13.42 9.92 19.75
C ASN A 78 -13.11 10.59 21.09
N ALA A 79 -12.73 9.81 22.11
CA ALA A 79 -12.35 10.37 23.40
C ALA A 79 -11.17 11.34 23.31
N ILE A 80 -10.17 11.06 22.46
CA ILE A 80 -9.02 11.94 22.23
C ILE A 80 -9.46 13.23 21.53
N VAL A 81 -10.24 13.16 20.44
CA VAL A 81 -10.58 14.36 19.66
C VAL A 81 -11.65 15.25 20.30
N THR A 82 -12.33 14.77 21.35
CA THR A 82 -13.36 15.54 22.07
C THR A 82 -12.97 15.86 23.52
N ILE A 83 -11.74 15.53 23.94
CA ILE A 83 -11.30 15.81 25.31
C ILE A 83 -11.14 17.32 25.49
N ASP A 84 -11.66 17.85 26.59
CA ASP A 84 -11.53 19.25 27.02
C ASP A 84 -11.14 19.20 28.50
N ARG A 85 -9.82 19.19 28.75
CA ARG A 85 -9.25 19.01 30.08
C ARG A 85 -8.21 20.06 30.42
N PHE A 86 -7.72 20.79 29.43
CA PHE A 86 -6.75 21.86 29.58
C PHE A 86 -7.27 23.13 28.93
N ASN A 87 -6.72 24.26 29.36
CA ASN A 87 -6.95 25.51 28.66
C ASN A 87 -5.96 25.61 27.48
N ASN A 88 -6.47 25.72 26.26
CA ASN A 88 -5.69 25.75 25.02
C ASN A 88 -4.76 26.97 24.90
N VAL A 89 -4.95 27.99 25.74
CA VAL A 89 -4.12 29.21 25.76
C VAL A 89 -3.08 29.18 26.88
N THR A 90 -3.46 28.78 28.09
CA THR A 90 -2.55 28.78 29.26
C THR A 90 -1.81 27.47 29.45
N HIS A 91 -2.28 26.39 28.82
CA HIS A 91 -1.84 25.00 29.01
C HIS A 91 -1.97 24.50 30.45
N GLU A 92 -2.73 25.20 31.29
CA GLU A 92 -3.00 24.79 32.66
C GLU A 92 -4.14 23.76 32.70
N PRO A 93 -4.17 22.87 33.71
CA PRO A 93 -5.29 21.96 33.90
C PRO A 93 -6.60 22.72 34.15
N GLY A 94 -7.67 22.30 33.47
CA GLY A 94 -9.01 22.87 33.59
C GLY A 94 -9.62 23.11 32.20
N PRO A 95 -10.88 22.71 31.97
CA PRO A 95 -11.50 22.87 30.66
C PRO A 95 -11.72 24.35 30.31
N ASP A 96 -11.65 24.68 29.02
CA ASP A 96 -11.94 26.03 28.50
C ASP A 96 -13.11 26.08 27.51
N GLY A 97 -13.76 24.94 27.28
CA GLY A 97 -14.91 24.80 26.40
C GLY A 97 -14.56 24.37 24.97
N HIS A 98 -13.28 24.14 24.69
CA HIS A 98 -12.76 23.70 23.41
C HIS A 98 -12.03 22.36 23.53
N PRO A 99 -12.04 21.49 22.50
CA PRO A 99 -11.23 20.30 22.52
C PRO A 99 -9.73 20.62 22.61
N ASP A 100 -8.97 19.80 23.36
CA ASP A 100 -7.55 20.02 23.63
C ASP A 100 -6.65 19.91 22.38
N PHE A 101 -7.16 19.36 21.26
CA PHE A 101 -6.43 19.11 20.02
C PHE A 101 -7.09 19.75 18.78
N GLU A 102 -7.68 20.94 18.94
CA GLU A 102 -8.27 21.73 17.85
C GLU A 102 -7.28 22.59 17.06
#